data_AF-A0A1L5BMN3-F1
#
_entry.id   AF-A0A1L5BMN3-F1
#
_cell.length_a   1.000
_cell.length_b   1.000
_cell.length_c   1.000
_cell.angle_alpha   90.00
_cell.angle_beta   90.00
_cell.angle_gamma   90.00
#
_symmetry.space_group_name_H-M   'P 1'
#
loop_
_entity.id
_entity.type
_entity.pdbx_description
1 polymer ?
#
loop_
_entity_poly.entity_id
_entity_poly.type
_entity_poly.pdbx_seq_one_letter_code
_entity_poly.pdbx_strand_id
1 'polypeptide(L)'
;MTERNDISSRTCEIVQAVEAGQLAMFRLAERNHGLTLKILSLETGIPHGTLRSYAQGTAMPVSALVKLSRAIPNELTSLMLDPGGKVVADAEAEETDLDDAAIAALEYALRWARSRHPESPSGVRIDHTEKPGLHLAAAGLQDRVGKVA
;
A
#
# COMPACT_ATOMS: atom_id res chain seq x y z
N MET A 1 2.22 48.33 4.70
CA MET A 1 1.16 47.36 5.04
C MET A 1 0.97 46.43 3.84
N THR A 2 1.91 45.51 3.59
CA THR A 2 1.86 44.67 2.38
C THR A 2 2.62 43.35 2.57
N GLU A 3 2.27 42.56 3.59
CA GLU A 3 2.80 41.20 3.78
C GLU A 3 1.71 40.11 3.76
N ARG A 4 0.43 40.48 3.60
CA ARG A 4 -0.68 39.52 3.70
C ARG A 4 -1.03 38.78 2.41
N ASN A 5 -0.53 39.20 1.24
CA ASN A 5 -0.89 38.57 -0.04
C ASN A 5 0.07 37.46 -0.49
N ASP A 6 1.25 37.35 0.11
CA ASP A 6 2.28 36.38 -0.34
C ASP A 6 2.04 34.94 0.14
N ILE A 7 1.22 34.75 1.18
CA ILE A 7 0.88 33.41 1.70
C ILE A 7 -0.22 32.76 0.84
N SER A 8 -1.15 33.56 0.31
CA SER A 8 -2.26 33.08 -0.52
C SER A 8 -1.79 32.61 -1.91
N SER A 9 -0.84 33.32 -2.52
CA SER A 9 -0.27 32.97 -3.83
C SER A 9 0.47 31.63 -3.80
N ARG A 10 1.36 31.42 -2.83
CA ARG A 10 2.15 30.18 -2.69
C ARG A 10 1.29 28.95 -2.43
N THR A 11 0.18 29.11 -1.71
CA THR A 11 -0.78 28.01 -1.47
C THR A 11 -1.46 27.60 -2.78
N CYS A 12 -1.73 28.56 -3.67
CA CYS A 12 -2.34 28.29 -4.98
C CYS A 12 -1.36 27.56 -5.92
N GLU A 13 -0.07 27.89 -5.88
CA GLU A 13 0.97 27.24 -6.69
C GLU A 13 1.15 25.76 -6.32
N ILE A 14 1.21 25.43 -5.03
CA ILE A 14 1.33 24.04 -4.58
C ILE A 14 0.09 23.25 -4.98
N VAL A 15 -1.11 23.81 -4.81
CA VAL A 15 -2.37 23.15 -5.19
C VAL A 15 -2.40 22.87 -6.70
N GLN A 16 -2.00 23.83 -7.53
CA GLN A 16 -1.92 23.65 -8.98
C GLN A 16 -0.88 22.59 -9.38
N ALA A 17 0.27 22.56 -8.72
CA ALA A 17 1.31 21.56 -8.98
C ALA A 17 0.85 20.15 -8.59
N VAL A 18 0.17 20.00 -7.44
CA VAL A 18 -0.43 18.72 -7.01
C VAL A 18 -1.52 18.26 -7.96
N GLU A 19 -2.38 19.18 -8.43
CA GLU A 19 -3.42 18.87 -9.43
C GLU A 19 -2.80 18.42 -10.75
N ALA A 20 -1.75 19.10 -11.23
CA ALA A 20 -1.01 18.70 -12.42
C ALA A 20 -0.38 17.30 -12.26
N GLY A 21 0.19 17.01 -11.08
CA GLY A 21 0.70 15.69 -10.72
C GLY A 21 -0.39 14.62 -10.72
N GLN A 22 -1.57 14.92 -10.18
CA GLN A 22 -2.72 14.01 -10.16
C GLN A 22 -3.18 13.66 -11.58
N LEU A 23 -3.35 14.66 -12.44
CA LEU A 23 -3.74 14.47 -13.84
C LEU A 23 -2.69 13.67 -14.61
N ALA A 24 -1.41 13.96 -14.37
CA ALA A 24 -0.30 13.23 -14.98
C ALA A 24 -0.27 11.76 -14.54
N MET A 25 -0.45 11.49 -13.25
CA MET A 25 -0.52 10.14 -12.67
C MET A 25 -1.58 9.29 -13.38
N PHE A 26 -2.83 9.76 -13.45
CA PHE A 26 -3.91 9.01 -14.12
C PHE A 26 -3.66 8.82 -15.63
N ARG A 27 -3.20 9.88 -16.32
CA ARG A 27 -2.91 9.82 -17.75
C ARG A 27 -1.79 8.82 -18.07
N LEU A 28 -0.72 8.81 -17.28
CA LEU A 28 0.41 7.92 -17.48
C LEU A 28 0.09 6.48 -17.04
N ALA A 29 -0.71 6.30 -15.98
CA ALA A 29 -1.18 4.99 -15.55
C ALA A 29 -1.95 4.28 -16.68
N GLU A 30 -2.87 4.99 -17.34
CA GLU A 30 -3.59 4.44 -18.49
C GLU A 30 -2.67 4.24 -19.71
N ARG A 31 -1.87 5.25 -20.08
CA ARG A 31 -1.04 5.23 -21.30
C ARG A 31 0.09 4.20 -21.25
N ASN A 32 0.82 4.14 -20.13
CA ASN A 32 2.07 3.38 -20.04
C ASN A 32 1.86 2.00 -19.39
N HIS A 33 0.86 1.86 -18.51
CA HIS A 33 0.64 0.63 -17.75
C HIS A 33 -0.72 -0.04 -18.05
N GLY A 34 -1.54 0.56 -18.92
CA GLY A 34 -2.86 0.01 -19.26
C GLY A 34 -3.86 0.04 -18.09
N LEU A 35 -3.58 0.80 -17.03
CA LEU A 35 -4.40 0.89 -15.82
C LEU A 35 -5.60 1.80 -16.05
N THR A 36 -6.61 1.28 -16.74
CA THR A 36 -7.88 2.00 -16.95
C THR A 36 -8.58 2.24 -15.62
N LEU A 37 -9.48 3.25 -15.58
CA LEU A 37 -10.30 3.53 -14.39
C LEU A 37 -11.14 2.34 -13.93
N LYS A 38 -11.52 1.43 -14.84
CA LYS A 38 -12.24 0.20 -14.50
C LYS A 38 -11.35 -0.78 -13.74
N ILE A 39 -10.10 -0.95 -14.19
CA ILE A 39 -9.11 -1.81 -13.52
C ILE A 39 -8.81 -1.23 -12.14
N LEU A 40 -8.52 0.06 -12.05
CA LEU A 40 -8.28 0.73 -10.78
C LEU A 40 -9.46 0.60 -9.82
N SER A 41 -10.69 0.66 -10.32
CA SER A 41 -11.89 0.46 -9.49
C SER A 41 -11.95 -0.94 -8.90
N LEU A 42 -11.59 -1.95 -9.69
CA LEU A 42 -11.57 -3.36 -9.26
C LEU A 42 -10.44 -3.62 -8.24
N GLU A 43 -9.23 -3.13 -8.51
CA GLU A 43 -8.05 -3.35 -7.65
C GLU A 43 -8.14 -2.60 -6.32
N THR A 44 -8.66 -1.37 -6.34
CA THR A 44 -8.63 -0.48 -5.15
C THR A 44 -9.95 -0.45 -4.39
N GLY A 45 -11.03 -0.96 -4.99
CA GLY A 45 -12.39 -0.86 -4.47
C GLY A 45 -12.96 0.57 -4.46
N ILE A 46 -12.27 1.54 -5.07
CA ILE A 46 -12.80 2.91 -5.21
C ILE A 46 -13.85 2.91 -6.33
N PRO A 47 -15.06 3.46 -6.11
CA PRO A 47 -16.08 3.51 -7.14
C PRO A 47 -15.59 4.20 -8.42
N HIS A 48 -15.91 3.62 -9.58
CA HIS A 48 -15.51 4.17 -10.89
C HIS A 48 -15.92 5.65 -11.09
N GLY A 49 -17.09 6.05 -10.59
CA GLY A 49 -17.54 7.44 -10.64
C GLY A 49 -16.61 8.38 -9.88
N THR A 50 -16.17 7.98 -8.69
CA THR A 50 -15.21 8.71 -7.86
C THR A 50 -13.84 8.81 -8.53
N LEU A 51 -13.34 7.70 -9.10
CA LEU A 51 -12.09 7.70 -9.86
C LEU A 51 -12.14 8.62 -11.08
N ARG A 52 -13.28 8.65 -11.78
CA ARG A 52 -13.50 9.59 -12.90
C ARG A 52 -13.40 11.05 -12.43
N SER A 53 -14.01 11.40 -11.30
CA SER A 53 -13.91 12.75 -10.73
C SER A 53 -12.47 13.13 -10.41
N TYR A 54 -11.69 12.22 -9.82
CA TYR A 54 -10.26 12.47 -9.54
C TYR A 54 -9.44 12.62 -10.83
N ALA A 55 -9.65 11.77 -11.83
CA ALA A 55 -8.99 11.87 -13.13
C ALA A 55 -9.31 13.18 -13.87
N GLN A 56 -10.38 13.89 -13.47
CA GLN A 56 -10.79 15.19 -14.00
C GLN A 56 -10.33 16.39 -13.15
N GLY A 57 -9.49 16.17 -12.13
CA GLY A 57 -8.91 17.24 -11.30
C GLY A 57 -9.68 17.54 -10.01
N THR A 58 -10.71 16.74 -9.66
CA THR A 58 -11.32 16.87 -8.33
C THR A 58 -10.28 16.54 -7.27
N ALA A 59 -10.13 17.41 -6.26
CA ALA A 59 -9.18 17.22 -5.17
C ALA A 59 -9.37 15.84 -4.51
N MET A 60 -8.30 15.06 -4.51
CA MET A 60 -8.32 13.69 -3.99
C MET A 60 -7.86 13.64 -2.53
N PRO A 61 -8.59 12.98 -1.63
CA PRO A 61 -8.14 12.79 -0.25
C PRO A 61 -6.93 11.84 -0.21
N VAL A 62 -6.02 12.06 0.75
CA VAL A 62 -4.83 11.21 0.95
C VAL A 62 -5.18 9.72 1.11
N SER A 63 -6.32 9.41 1.73
CA SER A 63 -6.79 8.03 1.86
C SER A 63 -7.07 7.35 0.52
N ALA A 64 -7.49 8.10 -0.50
CA ALA A 64 -7.66 7.57 -1.85
C ALA A 64 -6.30 7.42 -2.55
N LEU A 65 -5.37 8.36 -2.35
CA LEU A 65 -4.00 8.25 -2.86
C LEU A 65 -3.31 6.97 -2.33
N VAL A 66 -3.39 6.69 -1.03
CA VAL A 66 -2.82 5.48 -0.40
C VAL A 66 -3.47 4.19 -0.93
N LYS A 67 -4.76 4.22 -1.26
CA LYS A 67 -5.41 3.06 -1.90
C LYS A 67 -4.94 2.87 -3.34
N LEU A 68 -4.79 3.96 -4.09
CA LEU A 68 -4.31 3.95 -5.46
C LEU A 68 -2.85 3.51 -5.54
N SER A 69 -1.99 3.87 -4.59
CA SER A 69 -0.57 3.48 -4.58
C SER A 69 -0.35 1.96 -4.44
N ARG A 70 -1.39 1.19 -4.09
CA ARG A 70 -1.33 -0.28 -4.12
C ARG A 70 -1.46 -0.87 -5.53
N ALA A 71 -2.01 -0.09 -6.47
CA ALA A 71 -2.30 -0.54 -7.83
C ALA A 71 -1.57 0.30 -8.90
N ILE A 72 -1.28 1.56 -8.60
CA ILE A 72 -0.52 2.47 -9.45
C ILE A 72 0.96 2.38 -9.03
N PRO A 73 1.89 2.25 -9.98
CA PRO A 73 3.32 2.23 -9.70
C PRO A 73 3.82 3.44 -8.90
N ASN A 74 4.87 3.22 -8.10
CA ASN A 74 5.41 4.21 -7.16
C ASN A 74 5.93 5.47 -7.87
N GLU A 75 6.53 5.32 -9.05
CA GLU A 75 7.02 6.44 -9.86
C GLU A 75 5.89 7.37 -10.30
N LEU A 76 4.69 6.84 -10.56
CA LEU A 76 3.53 7.65 -10.93
C LEU A 76 2.86 8.27 -9.71
N THR A 77 2.79 7.53 -8.60
CA THR A 77 2.28 8.05 -7.33
C THR A 77 3.12 9.23 -6.82
N SER A 78 4.43 9.17 -7.06
CA SER A 78 5.38 10.23 -6.69
C SER A 78 5.11 11.57 -7.37
N LEU A 79 4.50 11.59 -8.55
CA LEU A 79 4.15 12.84 -9.27
C LEU A 79 3.28 13.79 -8.46
N MET A 80 2.42 13.26 -7.58
CA MET A 80 1.60 14.08 -6.68
C MET A 80 2.37 14.63 -5.47
N LEU A 81 3.52 14.04 -5.16
CA LEU A 81 4.35 14.34 -3.99
C LEU A 81 5.60 15.17 -4.35
N ASP A 82 5.97 15.22 -5.63
CA ASP A 82 7.05 16.04 -6.18
C ASP A 82 7.02 17.51 -5.71
N PRO A 83 5.86 18.20 -5.64
CA PRO A 83 5.83 19.59 -5.14
C PRO A 83 6.30 19.73 -3.68
N GLY A 84 6.21 18.66 -2.89
CA GLY A 84 6.75 18.57 -1.54
C GLY A 84 8.17 17.99 -1.46
N GLY A 85 8.80 17.69 -2.59
CA GLY A 85 10.12 17.05 -2.66
C GLY A 85 10.13 15.64 -2.07
N LYS A 86 9.01 14.90 -2.18
CA LYS A 86 8.86 13.54 -1.66
C LYS A 86 8.63 12.56 -2.80
N VAL A 87 9.13 11.35 -2.62
CA VAL A 87 9.03 10.24 -3.58
C VAL A 87 8.55 9.01 -2.81
N VAL A 88 7.68 8.23 -3.44
CA VAL A 88 7.34 6.87 -3.00
C VAL A 88 8.35 5.93 -3.64
N ALA A 89 9.00 5.12 -2.82
CA ALA A 89 9.88 4.05 -3.27
C ALA A 89 9.51 2.79 -2.49
N ASP A 90 9.74 1.64 -3.10
CA ASP A 90 9.73 0.38 -2.37
C ASP A 90 10.89 0.41 -1.37
N ALA A 91 10.69 -0.23 -0.22
CA ALA A 91 11.81 -0.47 0.68
C ALA A 91 12.80 -1.37 -0.07
N GLU A 92 14.08 -1.01 -0.10
CA GLU A 92 15.11 -1.95 -0.55
C GLU A 92 15.10 -3.12 0.43
N ALA A 93 14.88 -4.34 -0.06
CA ALA A 93 14.95 -5.52 0.77
C ALA A 93 16.38 -5.65 1.31
N GLU A 94 16.53 -5.54 2.63
CA GLU A 94 17.81 -5.71 3.31
C GLU A 94 18.02 -7.20 3.63
N GLU A 95 19.27 -7.62 3.88
CA GLU A 95 19.55 -8.98 4.39
C GLU A 95 18.75 -9.29 5.66
N THR A 96 18.47 -8.26 6.47
CA THR A 96 17.61 -8.33 7.66
C THR A 96 16.18 -8.78 7.34
N ASP A 97 15.63 -8.43 6.18
CA ASP A 97 14.27 -8.85 5.78
C ASP A 97 14.20 -10.34 5.50
N LEU A 98 15.28 -10.90 4.90
CA LEU A 98 15.41 -12.34 4.67
C LEU A 98 15.53 -13.10 6.00
N ASP A 99 16.34 -12.59 6.93
CA ASP A 99 16.50 -13.16 8.26
C ASP A 99 15.18 -13.14 9.04
N ASP A 100 14.45 -12.01 9.01
CA ASP A 100 13.14 -11.88 9.64
C ASP A 100 12.10 -12.85 9.03
N ALA A 101 12.13 -13.05 7.71
CA ALA A 101 11.27 -14.02 7.04
C ALA A 101 11.63 -15.47 7.42
N ALA A 102 12.92 -15.79 7.51
CA ALA A 102 13.39 -17.10 7.94
C ALA A 102 12.98 -17.41 9.40
N ILE A 103 13.11 -16.43 10.30
CA ILE A 103 12.66 -16.54 11.69
C ILE A 103 11.15 -16.78 11.73
N ALA A 104 10.35 -15.98 11.03
CA ALA A 104 8.89 -16.14 11.00
C ALA A 104 8.47 -17.51 10.44
N ALA A 105 9.20 -18.05 9.45
CA ALA A 105 8.93 -19.37 8.89
C ALA A 105 9.19 -20.49 9.91
N LEU A 106 10.29 -20.41 10.65
CA LEU A 106 10.63 -21.35 11.71
C LEU A 106 9.60 -21.30 12.85
N GLU A 107 9.18 -20.11 13.27
CA GLU A 107 8.16 -19.93 14.31
C GLU A 107 6.82 -20.53 13.89
N TYR A 108 6.37 -20.29 12.65
CA TYR A 108 5.16 -20.88 12.11
C TYR A 108 5.25 -22.41 12.07
N ALA A 109 6.35 -22.96 11.53
CA ALA A 109 6.57 -24.39 11.42
C ALA A 109 6.57 -25.08 12.79
N LEU A 110 7.27 -24.50 13.77
CA LEU A 110 7.30 -25.02 15.14
C LEU A 110 5.92 -24.99 15.78
N ARG A 111 5.16 -23.91 15.59
CA ARG A 111 3.81 -23.77 16.15
C ARG A 111 2.85 -24.78 15.51
N TRP A 112 2.94 -24.96 14.19
CA TRP A 112 2.18 -25.97 13.47
C TRP A 112 2.48 -27.40 13.95
N ALA A 113 3.76 -27.72 14.15
CA ALA A 113 4.16 -29.02 14.68
C ALA A 113 3.65 -29.24 16.11
N ARG A 114 3.77 -28.24 16.99
CA ARG A 114 3.26 -28.29 18.38
C ARG A 114 1.75 -28.47 18.45
N SER A 115 1.00 -27.77 17.59
CA SER A 115 -0.46 -27.89 17.53
C SER A 115 -0.96 -29.22 16.96
N ARG A 116 -0.07 -30.09 16.47
CA ARG A 116 -0.41 -31.46 16.05
C ARG A 116 0.29 -32.52 16.88
N HIS A 117 0.96 -32.10 17.95
CA HIS A 117 1.62 -33.03 18.85
C HIS A 117 0.56 -33.84 19.61
N PRO A 118 0.75 -35.14 19.86
CA PRO A 118 -0.21 -35.94 20.62
C PRO A 118 -0.56 -35.37 22.01
N GLU A 119 0.33 -34.58 22.60
CA GLU A 119 0.12 -33.91 23.90
C GLU A 119 -0.50 -32.50 23.77
N SER A 120 -0.83 -32.05 22.56
CA SER A 120 -1.55 -30.78 22.39
C SER A 120 -2.99 -30.91 22.92
N PRO A 121 -3.68 -29.79 23.22
CA PRO A 121 -5.06 -29.79 23.72
C PRO A 121 -6.03 -30.63 22.87
N SER A 122 -5.77 -30.74 21.57
CA SER A 122 -6.60 -31.51 20.63
C SER A 122 -5.86 -32.68 19.97
N GLY A 123 -4.68 -33.03 20.51
CA GLY A 123 -3.79 -34.07 20.00
C GLY A 123 -3.33 -33.77 18.57
N VAL A 124 -3.56 -34.71 17.65
CA VAL A 124 -3.10 -34.56 16.25
C VAL A 124 -4.01 -33.64 15.43
N ARG A 125 -5.21 -33.33 15.93
CA ARG A 125 -6.17 -32.45 15.27
C ARG A 125 -5.99 -31.03 15.77
N ILE A 126 -6.06 -30.07 14.85
CA ILE A 126 -6.07 -28.64 15.20
C ILE A 126 -7.51 -28.21 15.42
N ASP A 127 -7.82 -27.67 16.59
CA ASP A 127 -9.17 -27.21 16.94
C ASP A 127 -9.28 -25.68 17.06
N HIS A 128 -10.42 -25.22 17.58
CA HIS A 128 -10.71 -23.80 17.78
C HIS A 128 -9.79 -23.10 18.80
N THR A 129 -9.14 -23.81 19.72
CA THR A 129 -8.23 -23.22 20.70
C THR A 129 -6.85 -22.93 20.11
N GLU A 130 -6.41 -23.75 19.16
CA GLU A 130 -5.08 -23.64 18.54
C GLU A 130 -5.08 -22.80 17.25
N LYS A 131 -6.20 -22.82 16.50
CA LYS A 131 -6.38 -22.08 15.25
C LYS A 131 -6.01 -20.60 15.32
N PRO A 132 -6.43 -19.82 16.33
CA PRO A 132 -6.11 -18.39 16.39
C PRO A 132 -4.59 -18.14 16.42
N GLY A 133 -3.86 -18.94 17.20
CA GLY A 133 -2.40 -18.82 17.30
C GLY A 133 -1.68 -19.16 16.00
N LEU A 134 -2.18 -20.15 15.26
CA LEU A 134 -1.66 -20.50 13.94
C LEU A 134 -1.98 -19.45 12.88
N HIS A 135 -3.18 -18.87 12.91
CA HIS A 135 -3.55 -17.79 11.98
C HIS A 135 -2.69 -16.55 12.21
N LEU A 136 -2.41 -16.18 13.46
CA LEU A 136 -1.51 -15.07 13.77
C LEU A 136 -0.08 -15.33 13.27
N ALA A 137 0.45 -16.54 13.50
CA ALA A 137 1.78 -16.91 13.01
C ALA A 137 1.84 -16.94 11.47
N ALA A 138 0.78 -17.43 10.80
CA ALA A 138 0.70 -17.42 9.34
C ALA A 138 0.62 -15.99 8.76
N ALA A 139 -0.13 -15.10 9.39
CA ALA A 139 -0.21 -13.70 8.99
C ALA A 139 1.14 -12.99 9.16
N GLY A 140 1.86 -13.26 10.27
CA GLY A 140 3.21 -12.77 10.49
C GLY A 140 4.20 -13.25 9.43
N LEU A 141 4.16 -14.54 9.09
CA LEU A 141 4.98 -15.09 8.01
C LEU A 141 4.67 -14.43 6.66
N GLN A 142 3.39 -14.28 6.31
CA GLN A 142 2.98 -13.66 5.06
C GLN A 142 3.45 -12.20 4.95
N ASP A 143 3.38 -11.44 6.04
CA ASP A 143 3.90 -10.07 6.11
C ASP A 143 5.42 -10.02 5.88
N ARG A 144 6.19 -10.88 6.55
CA ARG A 144 7.67 -10.88 6.43
C ARG A 144 8.14 -11.35 5.06
N VAL A 145 7.54 -12.41 4.51
CA VAL A 145 7.85 -12.87 3.15
C VAL A 145 7.56 -11.79 2.11
N GLY A 146 6.51 -10.99 2.31
CA GLY A 146 6.18 -9.87 1.42
C GLY A 146 7.19 -8.71 1.42
N LYS A 147 8.16 -8.70 2.36
CA LYS A 147 9.20 -7.67 2.47
C LYS A 147 10.54 -8.08 1.86
N VAL A 148 10.69 -9.36 1.49
CA VAL A 148 11.92 -9.91 0.88
C VAL A 148 11.91 -9.72 -0.66
N ALA A 149 10.77 -9.35 -1.24
CA ALA A 149 10.51 -9.34 -2.69
C ALA A 149 10.36 -7.94 -3.27
#